data_AF-A0A1W9WGJ2-F1
#
_entry.id   AF-A0A1W9WGJ2-F1
#
_cell.length_a   1.000
_cell.length_b   1.000
_cell.length_c   1.000
_cell.angle_alpha   90.00
_cell.angle_beta   90.00
_cell.angle_gamma   90.00
#
_symmetry.space_group_name_H-M   'P 1'
#
loop_
_entity.id
_entity.type
_entity.pdbx_description
1 polymer ?
#
loop_
_entity_poly.entity_id
_entity_poly.type
_entity_poly.pdbx_seq_one_letter_code
_entity_poly.pdbx_strand_id
1 'polypeptide(L)' 'MAKVKSENPLTIGRVARQAGVNVETIRYYQKRGLIQEPSKPV' A
#
# COMPACT_ATOMS: atom_id res chain seq x y z
N MET A 1 10.51 -3.10 -24.34
CA MET A 1 10.33 -2.31 -23.11
C MET A 1 9.89 -3.26 -22.01
N ALA A 2 10.65 -3.36 -20.94
CA ALA A 2 10.70 -4.53 -20.06
C ALA A 2 9.39 -4.80 -19.32
N LYS A 3 8.90 -6.05 -19.42
CA LYS A 3 7.82 -6.61 -18.62
C LYS A 3 8.33 -6.74 -17.18
N VAL A 4 7.92 -5.83 -16.30
CA VAL A 4 8.24 -5.91 -14.86
C VAL A 4 7.66 -7.23 -14.35
N LYS A 5 8.54 -8.08 -13.84
CA LYS A 5 8.22 -9.40 -13.33
C LYS A 5 7.20 -9.28 -12.18
N SER A 6 6.31 -10.26 -12.11
CA SER A 6 5.36 -10.47 -11.03
C SER A 6 6.05 -10.40 -9.67
N GLU A 7 5.82 -9.33 -8.91
CA GLU A 7 6.35 -9.23 -7.55
C GLU A 7 5.23 -8.81 -6.61
N ASN A 8 5.01 -9.68 -5.61
CA ASN A 8 4.02 -9.63 -4.53
C ASN A 8 3.33 -8.25 -4.37
N PRO A 9 1.99 -8.17 -4.49
CA PRO A 9 1.29 -6.89 -4.33
C PRO A 9 1.71 -6.21 -3.02
N LEU A 10 2.10 -4.94 -3.12
CA LEU A 10 2.45 -4.14 -1.95
C LEU A 10 1.23 -4.05 -1.03
N THR A 11 1.22 -4.86 0.02
CA THR A 11 0.14 -4.84 1.00
C THR A 11 0.32 -3.67 1.95
N ILE A 12 -0.80 -3.14 2.43
CA ILE A 12 -0.81 -2.06 3.44
C ILE A 12 0.00 -2.48 4.67
N GLY A 13 -0.06 -3.75 5.07
CA GLY A 13 0.72 -4.28 6.19
C GLY A 13 2.24 -4.20 5.97
N ARG A 14 2.72 -4.46 4.75
CA ARG A 14 4.15 -4.33 4.40
C ARG A 14 4.60 -2.88 4.45
N VAL A 15 3.79 -1.97 3.90
CA VAL A 15 4.07 -0.52 3.92
C VAL A 15 4.08 0.01 5.36
N ALA A 16 3.08 -0.36 6.17
CA ALA A 16 2.99 -0.01 7.58
C ALA A 16 4.25 -0.43 8.35
N ARG A 17 4.67 -1.68 8.16
CA ARG A 17 5.88 -2.22 8.80
C ARG A 17 7.15 -1.49 8.38
N GLN A 18 7.30 -1.17 7.10
CA GLN A 18 8.48 -0.43 6.60
C GLN A 18 8.51 1.02 7.06
N ALA A 19 7.35 1.68 7.14
CA ALA A 19 7.22 3.05 7.61
C ALA A 19 7.23 3.18 9.15
N GLY A 20 7.21 2.06 9.89
CA GLY A 20 7.18 2.07 11.35
C GLY A 20 5.86 2.62 11.92
N VAL A 21 4.76 2.48 11.19
CA VAL A 21 3.43 2.97 11.58
C VAL A 21 2.41 1.84 11.63
N ASN A 22 1.26 2.10 12.26
CA ASN A 22 0.14 1.16 12.27
C ASN A 22 -0.57 1.17 10.89
N VAL A 23 -1.11 0.02 10.49
CA VAL A 23 -2.02 -0.14 9.34
C VAL A 23 -3.18 0.86 9.40
N GLU A 24 -3.71 1.15 10.59
CA GLU A 24 -4.78 2.13 10.77
C GLU A 24 -4.35 3.56 10.41
N THR A 25 -3.08 3.92 10.64
CA THR A 25 -2.53 5.23 10.26
C THR A 25 -2.55 5.42 8.74
N ILE A 26 -2.16 4.38 8.00
CA ILE A 26 -2.21 4.41 6.53
C ILE A 26 -3.67 4.52 6.06
N ARG A 27 -4.59 3.75 6.64
CA ARG A 27 -6.02 3.82 6.31
C ARG A 27 -6.64 5.17 6.64
N TYR A 28 -6.23 5.79 7.74
CA TYR A 28 -6.65 7.13 8.12
C TYR A 28 -6.28 8.15 7.04
N TYR A 29 -5.05 8.08 6.52
CA TYR A 29 -4.62 8.96 5.43
C TYR A 29 -5.31 8.66 4.09
N GLN A 30 -5.62 7.39 3.81
CA GLN A 30 -6.42 7.01 2.64
C GLN A 30 -7.83 7.61 2.70
N LYS A 31 -8.50 7.53 3.86
CA LYS A 31 -9.83 8.15 4.07
C LYS A 31 -9.82 9.67 3.90
N ARG A 32 -8.70 10.31 4.25
CA ARG A 32 -8.52 11.77 4.07
C ARG A 32 -8.06 12.15 2.67
N GLY A 33 -7.86 11.19 1.76
CA GLY A 33 -7.37 11.43 0.40
C GLY A 33 -5.90 11.85 0.33
N LEU A 34 -5.15 11.72 1.42
CA LEU A 34 -3.72 12.08 1.49
C LEU A 34 -2.82 10.99 0.89
N ILE A 35 -3.30 9.74 0.87
CA ILE A 35 -2.62 8.58 0.29
C ILE A 35 -3.62 7.84 -0.60
N GLN A 36 -3.21 7.39 -1.77
CA GLN A 36 -4.09 6.61 -2.66
C GLN A 36 -4.28 5.19 -2.11
N GLU A 37 -5.49 4.66 -2.24
CA GLU A 37 -5.75 3.26 -1.91
C GLU A 37 -5.13 2.35 -2.99
N PRO A 38 -4.36 1.30 -2.63
CA PRO A 38 -3.85 0.38 -3.62
C PRO A 38 -5.02 -0.29 -4.34
N SER A 39 -4.87 -0.51 -5.65
CA SER A 39 -5.84 -1.26 -6.42
C SER A 39 -6.04 -2.64 -5.79
N LYS A 40 -7.31 -3.01 -5.57
CA LYS A 40 -7.64 -4.35 -5.05
C LYS A 40 -7.03 -5.40 -5.99
N PRO A 41 -6.35 -6.42 -5.47
CA PRO A 41 -5.90 -7.52 -6.31
C PRO A 41 -7.12 -8.16 -6.99
N VAL A 42 -6.99 -8.40 -8.31
CA VAL A 42 -7.99 -9.11 -9.13
C VAL A 42 -8.03 -10.60 -8.80
#